data_AF-A0A800DR54-F1
#
_entry.id   AF-A0A800DR54-F1
#
_cell.length_a   1.000
_cell.length_b   1.000
_cell.length_c   1.000
_cell.angle_alpha   90.00
_cell.angle_beta   90.00
_cell.angle_gamma   90.00
#
_symmetry.space_group_name_H-M   'P 1'
#
loop_
_entity.id
_entity.type
_entity.pdbx_description
1 polymer ?
#
loop_
_entity_poly.entity_id
_entity_poly.type
_entity_poly.pdbx_seq_one_letter_code
_entity_poly.pdbx_strand_id
1 'polypeptide(L)'
;MGFGSAFGLSILNGIHFLYPVVPELRVSMRDVGHYFTTKPWNAVGWVPISLFPFAIGLAFFLPLDLSFSCWFFYVFRKLLRIAGTAVGVQNLPGFPYFNEQASGAWIALGLVALWVTRRHLRNVFKTVVGYRGIIDDSDEPMSYRWAVLGLISGMVFLILFSARMGISAWVSLALFSFYFILSIAMTRVRAELGTPHEIYFVNPQEILIATIGTKHLSVENMTGVCSHYWWNRCYRNHQMPQQLEAFKMAEIFRMNRKKFPLVIMLASFISIATGFWIMVSIYYKEGAASSLQGLGATFSQTLSERL
;
A
#
# COMPACT_ATOMS: atom_id res chain seq x y z
N MET A 1 -12.81 29.12 3.85
CA MET A 1 -12.69 28.86 5.30
C MET A 1 -11.57 27.86 5.63
N GLY A 2 -11.64 26.59 5.19
CA GLY A 2 -10.64 25.56 5.57
C GLY A 2 -9.17 25.86 5.24
N PHE A 3 -8.89 26.46 4.06
CA PHE A 3 -7.53 26.89 3.70
C PHE A 3 -6.99 27.97 4.65
N GLY A 4 -7.81 28.98 4.98
CA GLY A 4 -7.41 30.05 5.89
C GLY A 4 -7.12 29.54 7.30
N SER A 5 -7.91 28.56 7.78
CA SER A 5 -7.68 27.92 9.08
C SER A 5 -6.38 27.11 9.10
N ALA A 6 -6.11 26.33 8.05
CA ALA A 6 -4.86 25.57 7.90
C ALA A 6 -3.63 26.48 7.82
N PHE A 7 -3.71 27.52 6.98
CA PHE A 7 -2.66 28.52 6.80
C PHE A 7 -2.36 29.28 8.09
N GLY A 8 -3.40 29.72 8.80
CA GLY A 8 -3.27 30.38 10.11
C GLY A 8 -2.61 29.48 11.16
N LEU A 9 -3.00 28.20 11.22
CA LEU A 9 -2.37 27.21 12.10
C LEU A 9 -0.89 26.98 11.76
N SER A 10 -0.56 26.86 10.47
CA SER A 10 0.82 26.68 10.02
C SER A 10 1.69 27.92 10.32
N ILE A 11 1.17 29.13 10.11
CA ILE A 11 1.87 30.37 10.47
C ILE A 11 2.07 30.44 11.99
N LEU A 12 1.04 30.17 12.78
CA LEU A 12 1.12 30.24 14.24
C LEU A 12 2.16 29.25 14.79
N ASN A 13 2.18 28.01 14.28
CA ASN A 13 3.20 27.03 14.65
C ASN A 13 4.60 27.38 14.13
N GLY A 14 4.71 28.00 12.94
CA GLY A 14 5.97 28.53 12.41
C GLY A 14 6.51 29.70 13.23
N ILE A 15 5.64 30.59 13.70
CA ILE A 15 6.01 31.69 14.61
C ILE A 15 6.39 31.13 15.98
N HIS A 16 5.69 30.14 16.52
CA HIS A 16 6.09 29.47 17.77
C HIS A 16 7.50 28.87 17.68
N PHE A 17 7.86 28.28 16.53
CA PHE A 17 9.19 27.75 16.30
C PHE A 17 10.29 28.83 16.36
N LEU A 18 10.01 30.04 15.87
CA LEU A 18 10.94 31.17 15.92
C LEU A 18 10.92 31.89 17.28
N TYR A 19 9.74 31.97 17.91
CA TYR A 19 9.47 32.67 19.16
C TYR A 19 8.61 31.79 20.09
N PRO A 20 9.24 31.04 21.01
CA PRO A 20 8.55 30.10 21.91
C PRO A 20 7.53 30.73 22.87
N VAL A 21 7.47 32.06 22.95
CA VAL A 21 6.47 32.84 23.72
C VAL A 21 5.07 32.73 23.13
N VAL A 22 4.94 32.50 21.82
CA VAL A 22 3.62 32.33 21.17
C VAL A 22 3.10 30.93 21.50
N PRO A 23 1.83 30.75 21.90
CA PRO A 23 1.31 29.41 22.22
C PRO A 23 1.26 28.51 20.97
N GLU A 24 1.70 27.26 21.12
CA GLU A 24 1.64 26.25 20.06
C GLU A 24 0.25 25.58 19.99
N LEU A 25 -0.42 25.66 18.85
CA LEU A 25 -1.56 24.79 18.58
C LEU A 25 -1.02 23.49 18.00
N ARG A 26 -0.70 22.56 18.91
CA ARG A 26 -0.17 21.24 18.57
C ARG A 26 -1.17 20.45 17.73
N VAL A 27 -0.93 20.45 16.42
CA VAL A 27 -1.61 19.61 15.42
C VAL A 27 -1.08 18.16 15.44
N SER A 28 0.03 17.92 16.14
CA SER A 28 0.71 16.62 16.23
C SER A 28 -0.10 15.55 16.97
N MET A 29 0.23 14.28 16.72
CA MET A 29 -0.40 13.11 17.34
C MET A 29 -0.38 13.20 18.87
N ARG A 30 -1.57 13.26 19.47
CA ARG A 30 -1.78 13.07 20.90
C ARG A 30 -2.43 11.73 21.14
N ASP A 31 -1.76 10.87 21.89
CA ASP A 31 -2.38 9.62 22.33
C ASP A 31 -3.27 9.89 23.54
N VAL A 32 -4.58 9.67 23.41
CA VAL A 32 -5.53 9.79 24.55
C VAL A 32 -5.76 8.46 25.26
N GLY A 33 -5.13 7.37 24.80
CA GLY A 33 -5.24 6.04 25.40
C GLY A 33 -4.81 5.99 26.87
N HIS A 34 -3.88 6.86 27.27
CA HIS A 34 -3.35 6.93 28.64
C HIS A 34 -4.39 7.34 29.70
N TYR A 35 -5.51 7.96 29.31
CA TYR A 35 -6.59 8.29 30.25
C TYR A 35 -7.41 7.05 30.68
N PHE A 36 -7.33 5.95 29.92
CA PHE A 36 -8.04 4.72 30.24
C PHE A 36 -7.14 3.81 31.10
N THR A 37 -7.26 3.91 32.42
CA THR A 37 -6.37 3.18 33.36
C THR A 37 -6.98 1.90 33.93
N THR A 38 -8.32 1.82 34.00
CA THR A 38 -9.04 0.68 34.60
C THR A 38 -9.33 -0.44 33.60
N LYS A 39 -9.20 -1.71 34.02
CA LYS A 39 -9.64 -2.87 33.20
C LYS A 39 -11.17 -2.86 33.03
N PRO A 40 -11.72 -3.28 31.87
CA PRO A 40 -11.03 -3.70 30.65
C PRO A 40 -10.63 -2.53 29.72
N TRP A 41 -11.02 -1.29 30.05
CA TRP A 41 -10.84 -0.10 29.20
C TRP A 41 -9.39 0.25 28.91
N ASN A 42 -8.47 -0.06 29.81
CA ASN A 42 -7.03 0.10 29.58
C ASN A 42 -6.47 -0.71 28.40
N ALA A 43 -7.22 -1.69 27.88
CA ALA A 43 -6.87 -2.45 26.68
C ALA A 43 -7.11 -1.69 25.36
N VAL A 44 -7.67 -0.47 25.40
CA VAL A 44 -7.88 0.38 24.22
C VAL A 44 -6.57 0.63 23.45
N GLY A 45 -5.43 0.60 24.14
CA GLY A 45 -4.09 0.78 23.58
C GLY A 45 -3.89 2.19 23.00
N TRP A 46 -3.02 2.30 22.00
CA TRP A 46 -2.68 3.58 21.36
C TRP A 46 -3.87 4.20 20.62
N VAL A 47 -4.40 5.34 21.10
CA VAL A 47 -5.52 6.10 20.50
C VAL A 47 -5.00 7.47 20.06
N PRO A 48 -4.30 7.55 18.92
CA PRO A 48 -3.79 8.81 18.41
C PRO A 48 -4.95 9.65 17.89
N ILE A 49 -5.00 10.91 18.32
CA ILE A 49 -5.85 11.93 17.75
C ILE A 49 -4.94 13.02 17.18
N SER A 50 -5.14 13.32 15.90
CA SER A 50 -4.43 14.37 15.17
C SER A 50 -5.40 15.19 14.35
N LEU A 51 -5.13 16.48 14.24
CA LEU A 51 -6.00 17.42 13.51
C LEU A 51 -5.29 17.97 12.28
N PHE A 52 -4.98 17.11 11.30
CA PHE A 52 -4.33 17.55 10.06
C PHE A 52 -5.33 18.28 9.15
N PRO A 53 -5.27 19.62 8.98
CA PRO A 53 -6.29 20.36 8.25
C PRO A 53 -6.36 19.97 6.77
N PHE A 54 -5.21 19.64 6.18
CA PHE A 54 -5.12 19.10 4.82
C PHE A 54 -5.84 17.74 4.70
N ALA A 55 -5.63 16.83 5.64
CA ALA A 55 -6.28 15.51 5.61
C ALA A 55 -7.80 15.64 5.82
N ILE A 56 -8.23 16.56 6.69
CA ILE A 56 -9.65 16.90 6.87
C ILE A 56 -10.23 17.44 5.56
N GLY A 57 -9.50 18.34 4.88
CA GLY A 57 -9.88 18.87 3.57
C GLY A 57 -10.04 17.77 2.51
N LEU A 58 -9.11 16.81 2.46
CA LEU A 58 -9.22 15.66 1.56
C LEU A 58 -10.37 14.71 1.93
N ALA A 59 -10.63 14.53 3.22
CA ALA A 59 -11.72 13.66 3.70
C ALA A 59 -13.10 14.14 3.22
N PHE A 60 -13.29 15.43 2.93
CA PHE A 60 -14.53 15.95 2.34
C PHE A 60 -14.80 15.44 0.91
N PHE A 61 -13.77 14.98 0.20
CA PHE A 61 -13.93 14.38 -1.14
C PHE A 61 -14.18 12.86 -1.09
N LEU A 62 -14.08 12.23 0.07
CA LEU A 62 -14.33 10.81 0.21
C LEU A 62 -15.83 10.50 0.18
N PRO A 63 -16.25 9.37 -0.43
CA PRO A 63 -17.62 8.90 -0.33
C PRO A 63 -18.07 8.77 1.13
N LEU A 64 -19.33 9.14 1.41
CA LEU A 64 -19.88 9.17 2.77
C LEU A 64 -19.78 7.80 3.48
N ASP A 65 -20.02 6.73 2.74
CA ASP A 65 -19.93 5.35 3.26
C ASP A 65 -18.51 4.98 3.68
N LEU A 66 -17.51 5.47 2.94
CA LEU A 66 -16.10 5.24 3.27
C LEU A 66 -15.70 6.04 4.51
N SER A 67 -16.05 7.31 4.56
CA SER A 67 -15.80 8.18 5.72
C SER A 67 -16.43 7.61 7.00
N PHE A 68 -17.67 7.12 6.91
CA PHE A 68 -18.34 6.42 8.00
C PHE A 68 -17.57 5.15 8.40
N SER A 69 -17.20 4.32 7.44
CA SER A 69 -16.46 3.08 7.67
C SER A 69 -15.13 3.32 8.39
N CYS A 70 -14.37 4.36 8.01
CA CYS A 70 -13.05 4.65 8.59
C CYS A 70 -13.11 4.85 10.12
N TRP A 71 -13.99 5.74 10.61
CA TRP A 71 -14.08 6.00 12.05
C TRP A 71 -14.80 4.85 12.78
N PHE A 72 -15.83 4.26 12.15
CA PHE A 72 -16.58 3.15 12.75
C PHE A 72 -15.66 1.95 12.97
N PHE A 73 -14.94 1.49 11.94
CA PHE A 73 -14.02 0.36 12.08
C PHE A 73 -12.82 0.68 12.98
N TYR A 74 -12.38 1.94 13.03
CA TYR A 74 -11.38 2.36 14.01
C TYR A 74 -11.88 2.13 15.44
N VAL A 75 -13.07 2.62 15.80
CA VAL A 75 -13.66 2.43 17.14
C VAL A 75 -13.97 0.95 17.39
N PHE A 76 -14.54 0.24 16.42
CA PHE A 76 -14.83 -1.18 16.51
C PHE A 76 -13.56 -2.00 16.80
N ARG A 77 -12.44 -1.68 16.14
CA ARG A 77 -11.12 -2.25 16.41
C ARG A 77 -10.71 -2.11 17.88
N LYS A 78 -11.01 -0.96 18.48
CA LYS A 78 -10.72 -0.71 19.91
C LYS A 78 -11.64 -1.50 20.83
N LEU A 79 -12.94 -1.54 20.52
CA LEU A 79 -13.92 -2.31 21.27
C LEU A 79 -13.59 -3.81 21.24
N LEU A 80 -13.11 -4.35 20.12
CA LEU A 80 -12.63 -5.74 20.03
C LEU A 80 -11.48 -6.05 21.01
N ARG A 81 -10.53 -5.12 21.18
CA ARG A 81 -9.44 -5.28 22.16
C ARG A 81 -9.98 -5.29 23.59
N ILE A 82 -10.85 -4.34 23.91
CA ILE A 82 -11.48 -4.21 25.23
C ILE A 82 -12.31 -5.46 25.55
N ALA A 83 -13.11 -5.93 24.60
CA ALA A 83 -13.90 -7.15 24.74
C ALA A 83 -13.00 -8.39 24.93
N GLY A 84 -11.90 -8.48 24.20
CA GLY A 84 -10.92 -9.55 24.39
C GLY A 84 -10.32 -9.59 25.80
N THR A 85 -10.06 -8.41 26.37
CA THR A 85 -9.64 -8.28 27.76
C THR A 85 -10.74 -8.65 28.75
N ALA A 86 -11.97 -8.23 28.49
CA ALA A 86 -13.12 -8.55 29.34
C ALA A 86 -13.40 -10.07 29.41
N VAL A 87 -13.20 -10.79 28.30
CA VAL A 87 -13.41 -12.24 28.20
C VAL A 87 -12.14 -13.05 28.55
N GLY A 88 -10.99 -12.39 28.74
CA GLY A 88 -9.74 -13.03 29.16
C GLY A 88 -8.91 -13.65 28.03
N VAL A 89 -9.25 -13.41 26.76
CA VAL A 89 -8.54 -13.93 25.57
C VAL A 89 -7.36 -13.06 25.13
N GLN A 90 -7.09 -11.97 25.85
CA GLN A 90 -5.98 -11.03 25.60
C GLN A 90 -4.58 -11.67 25.60
N ASN A 91 -4.41 -12.82 26.25
CA ASN A 91 -3.12 -13.52 26.35
C ASN A 91 -2.80 -14.32 25.07
N LEU A 92 -3.75 -14.45 24.14
CA LEU A 92 -3.50 -15.09 22.86
C LEU A 92 -2.57 -14.21 22.02
N PRO A 93 -1.45 -14.74 21.53
CA PRO A 93 -0.49 -13.95 20.76
C PRO A 93 -1.15 -13.45 19.48
N GLY A 94 -1.08 -12.13 19.27
CA GLY A 94 -1.64 -11.46 18.10
C GLY A 94 -3.13 -11.13 18.17
N PHE A 95 -3.89 -11.60 19.18
CA PHE A 95 -5.32 -11.30 19.30
C PHE A 95 -5.59 -9.79 19.28
N PRO A 96 -6.60 -9.31 18.53
CA PRO A 96 -7.59 -10.04 17.72
C PRO A 96 -7.20 -10.22 16.24
N TYR A 97 -5.91 -10.33 15.91
CA TYR A 97 -5.41 -10.69 14.59
C TYR A 97 -5.74 -9.66 13.49
N PHE A 98 -5.48 -8.38 13.77
CA PHE A 98 -5.87 -7.30 12.85
C PHE A 98 -5.14 -7.34 11.51
N ASN A 99 -3.89 -7.81 11.48
CA ASN A 99 -3.12 -7.88 10.25
C ASN A 99 -3.65 -9.02 9.37
N GLU A 100 -4.05 -10.13 9.98
CA GLU A 100 -4.68 -11.29 9.36
C GLU A 100 -6.09 -10.93 8.85
N GLN A 101 -6.88 -10.22 9.65
CA GLN A 101 -8.19 -9.69 9.23
C GLN A 101 -8.05 -8.75 8.02
N ALA A 102 -7.10 -7.81 8.07
CA ALA A 102 -6.83 -6.89 6.97
C ALA A 102 -6.36 -7.65 5.72
N SER A 103 -5.46 -8.63 5.88
CA SER A 103 -4.99 -9.48 4.80
C SER A 103 -6.12 -10.27 4.15
N GLY A 104 -6.99 -10.87 4.97
CA GLY A 104 -8.19 -11.58 4.49
C GLY A 104 -9.13 -10.67 3.72
N ALA A 105 -9.36 -9.44 4.19
CA ALA A 105 -10.18 -8.44 3.50
C ALA A 105 -9.58 -8.06 2.13
N TRP A 106 -8.27 -7.81 2.05
CA TRP A 106 -7.59 -7.49 0.79
C TRP A 106 -7.62 -8.67 -0.21
N ILE A 107 -7.40 -9.89 0.28
CA ILE A 107 -7.51 -11.10 -0.56
C ILE A 107 -8.95 -11.24 -1.07
N ALA A 108 -9.95 -11.10 -0.20
CA ALA A 108 -11.35 -11.18 -0.59
C ALA A 108 -11.71 -10.13 -1.65
N LEU A 109 -11.27 -8.88 -1.49
CA LEU A 109 -11.47 -7.82 -2.48
C LEU A 109 -10.85 -8.17 -3.85
N GLY A 110 -9.62 -8.69 -3.85
CA GLY A 110 -8.95 -9.12 -5.09
C GLY A 110 -9.66 -10.29 -5.76
N LEU A 111 -10.10 -11.29 -4.98
CA LEU A 111 -10.87 -12.44 -5.47
C LEU A 111 -12.24 -12.02 -6.02
N VAL A 112 -12.94 -11.10 -5.35
CA VAL A 112 -14.20 -10.53 -5.84
C VAL A 112 -13.97 -9.76 -7.13
N ALA A 113 -12.87 -9.01 -7.26
CA ALA A 113 -12.52 -8.33 -8.50
C ALA A 113 -12.30 -9.29 -9.67
N LEU A 114 -11.57 -10.39 -9.44
CA LEU A 114 -11.41 -11.47 -10.41
C LEU A 114 -12.75 -12.15 -10.74
N TRP A 115 -13.59 -12.39 -9.73
CA TRP A 115 -14.90 -13.04 -9.90
C TRP A 115 -15.86 -12.19 -10.74
N VAL A 116 -15.93 -10.89 -10.51
CA VAL A 116 -16.76 -9.95 -11.27
C VAL A 116 -16.29 -9.87 -12.73
N THR A 117 -14.98 -9.87 -12.96
CA THR A 117 -14.39 -9.76 -14.31
C THR A 117 -14.23 -11.10 -15.05
N ARG A 118 -14.62 -12.22 -14.45
CA ARG A 118 -14.38 -13.59 -14.97
C ARG A 118 -14.86 -13.83 -16.40
N ARG A 119 -15.98 -13.20 -16.80
CA ARG A 119 -16.53 -13.35 -18.17
C ARG A 119 -15.62 -12.68 -19.19
N HIS A 120 -15.12 -11.49 -18.88
CA HIS A 120 -14.17 -10.78 -19.71
C HIS A 120 -12.84 -11.55 -19.79
N LEU A 121 -12.30 -12.00 -18.65
CA LEU A 121 -11.07 -12.82 -18.61
C LEU A 121 -11.19 -14.11 -19.44
N ARG A 122 -12.35 -14.79 -19.38
CA ARG A 122 -12.61 -15.98 -20.20
C ARG A 122 -12.58 -15.65 -21.70
N ASN A 123 -13.12 -14.51 -22.11
CA ASN A 123 -13.14 -14.09 -23.50
C ASN A 123 -11.73 -13.68 -23.99
N VAL A 124 -10.95 -13.01 -23.14
CA VAL A 124 -9.53 -12.71 -23.38
C VAL A 124 -8.75 -14.01 -23.63
N PHE A 125 -8.92 -15.01 -22.76
CA PHE A 125 -8.24 -16.30 -22.91
C PHE A 125 -8.62 -17.01 -24.21
N LYS A 126 -9.91 -17.04 -24.59
CA LYS A 126 -10.35 -17.60 -25.88
C LYS A 126 -9.70 -16.89 -27.08
N THR A 127 -9.57 -15.57 -27.02
CA THR A 127 -8.95 -14.75 -28.07
C THR A 127 -7.46 -15.08 -28.25
N VAL A 128 -6.77 -15.35 -27.14
CA VAL A 128 -5.35 -15.76 -27.12
C VAL A 128 -5.16 -17.15 -27.72
N VAL A 129 -6.05 -18.10 -27.39
CA VAL A 129 -5.99 -19.50 -27.87
C VAL A 129 -6.41 -19.66 -29.34
N GLY A 130 -6.88 -18.60 -30.00
CA GLY A 130 -7.08 -18.59 -31.46
C GLY A 130 -8.52 -18.39 -31.91
N TYR A 131 -9.48 -18.25 -30.99
CA TYR A 131 -10.85 -17.88 -31.33
C TYR A 131 -10.91 -16.37 -31.68
N ARG A 132 -10.64 -16.05 -32.95
CA ARG A 132 -10.69 -14.67 -33.47
C ARG A 132 -12.14 -14.16 -33.52
N GLY A 133 -12.35 -12.87 -33.22
CA GLY A 133 -13.64 -12.18 -33.35
C GLY A 133 -14.54 -12.16 -32.10
N ILE A 134 -14.07 -12.63 -30.93
CA ILE A 134 -14.86 -12.58 -29.69
C ILE A 134 -14.79 -11.20 -29.01
N ILE A 135 -13.63 -10.56 -29.04
CA ILE A 135 -13.41 -9.20 -28.55
C ILE A 135 -12.58 -8.44 -29.59
N ASP A 136 -12.96 -7.19 -29.85
CA ASP A 136 -12.17 -6.24 -30.62
C ASP A 136 -11.14 -5.56 -29.69
N ASP A 137 -9.85 -5.79 -29.95
CA ASP A 137 -8.72 -5.20 -29.21
C ASP A 137 -8.03 -4.07 -30.00
N SER A 138 -8.66 -3.54 -31.05
CA SER A 138 -8.07 -2.53 -31.93
C SER A 138 -7.81 -1.18 -31.24
N ASP A 139 -8.65 -0.83 -30.26
CA ASP A 139 -8.59 0.41 -29.47
C ASP A 139 -7.90 0.25 -28.09
N GLU A 140 -7.44 -0.96 -27.78
CA GLU A 140 -6.72 -1.26 -26.54
C GLU A 140 -5.25 -0.81 -26.63
N PRO A 141 -4.61 -0.43 -25.49
CA PRO A 141 -3.20 -0.01 -25.48
C PRO A 141 -2.22 -1.07 -26.01
N MET A 142 -2.57 -2.35 -25.84
CA MET A 142 -1.83 -3.49 -26.37
C MET A 142 -2.81 -4.61 -26.70
N SER A 143 -2.47 -5.44 -27.69
CA SER A 143 -3.27 -6.64 -27.97
C SER A 143 -3.25 -7.59 -26.78
N TYR A 144 -4.38 -8.21 -26.50
CA TYR A 144 -4.51 -9.17 -25.40
C TYR A 144 -3.50 -10.33 -25.47
N ARG A 145 -3.06 -10.70 -26.68
CA ARG A 145 -2.02 -11.73 -26.89
C ARG A 145 -0.69 -11.32 -26.28
N TRP A 146 -0.26 -10.09 -26.54
CA TRP A 146 0.99 -9.56 -25.99
C TRP A 146 0.89 -9.31 -24.49
N ALA A 147 -0.27 -8.86 -24.00
CA ALA A 147 -0.51 -8.72 -22.57
C ALA A 147 -0.37 -10.05 -21.82
N VAL A 148 -1.01 -11.12 -22.33
CA VAL A 148 -0.96 -12.45 -21.72
C VAL A 148 0.44 -13.08 -21.85
N LEU A 149 1.09 -12.94 -23.00
CA LEU A 149 2.49 -13.39 -23.16
C LEU A 149 3.44 -12.66 -22.20
N GLY A 150 3.27 -11.36 -22.02
CA GLY A 150 4.03 -10.56 -21.05
C GLY A 150 3.79 -11.00 -19.61
N LEU A 151 2.55 -11.31 -19.25
CA LEU A 151 2.20 -11.84 -17.93
C LEU A 151 2.86 -13.21 -17.69
N ILE A 152 2.78 -14.11 -18.66
CA ILE A 152 3.37 -15.46 -18.56
C ILE A 152 4.90 -15.37 -18.50
N SER A 153 5.52 -14.62 -19.41
CA SER A 153 6.99 -14.49 -19.44
C SER A 153 7.53 -13.80 -18.19
N GLY A 154 6.83 -12.77 -17.70
CA GLY A 154 7.14 -12.12 -16.43
C GLY A 154 7.01 -13.07 -15.25
N MET A 155 5.93 -13.86 -15.17
CA MET A 155 5.76 -14.87 -14.12
C MET A 155 6.86 -15.93 -14.16
N VAL A 156 7.20 -16.45 -15.35
CA VAL A 156 8.30 -17.41 -15.52
C VAL A 156 9.63 -16.80 -15.08
N PHE A 157 9.92 -15.55 -15.45
CA PHE A 157 11.11 -14.84 -15.01
C PHE A 157 11.16 -14.72 -13.49
N LEU A 158 10.07 -14.30 -12.84
CA LEU A 158 9.99 -14.16 -11.39
C LEU A 158 10.19 -15.49 -10.66
N ILE A 159 9.62 -16.58 -11.17
CA ILE A 159 9.81 -17.93 -10.62
C ILE A 159 11.26 -18.38 -10.79
N LEU A 160 11.87 -18.18 -11.97
CA LEU A 160 13.27 -18.55 -12.21
C LEU A 160 14.23 -17.72 -11.35
N PHE A 161 13.96 -16.42 -11.20
CA PHE A 161 14.73 -15.54 -10.32
C PHE A 161 14.63 -16.00 -8.86
N SER A 162 13.43 -16.37 -8.41
CA SER A 162 13.18 -16.90 -7.07
C SER A 162 13.86 -18.25 -6.83
N ALA A 163 13.85 -19.13 -7.84
CA ALA A 163 14.57 -20.39 -7.82
C ALA A 163 16.09 -20.21 -7.66
N ARG A 164 16.67 -19.16 -8.26
CA ARG A 164 18.09 -18.82 -8.06
C ARG A 164 18.42 -18.31 -6.66
N MET A 165 17.42 -17.89 -5.89
CA MET A 165 17.55 -17.56 -4.47
C MET A 165 17.22 -18.73 -3.54
N GLY A 166 17.09 -19.96 -4.08
CA GLY A 166 16.78 -21.15 -3.28
C GLY A 166 15.30 -21.35 -2.95
N ILE A 167 14.41 -20.50 -3.49
CA ILE A 167 12.97 -20.65 -3.27
C ILE A 167 12.42 -21.70 -4.23
N SER A 168 11.72 -22.68 -3.69
CA SER A 168 11.02 -23.68 -4.48
C SER A 168 9.96 -23.04 -5.40
N ALA A 169 9.73 -23.65 -6.56
CA ALA A 169 8.85 -23.09 -7.58
C ALA A 169 7.40 -22.90 -7.09
N TRP A 170 6.89 -23.81 -6.25
CA TRP A 170 5.54 -23.72 -5.70
C TRP A 170 5.41 -22.57 -4.68
N VAL A 171 6.42 -22.33 -3.83
CA VAL A 171 6.45 -21.19 -2.90
C VAL A 171 6.51 -19.88 -3.66
N SER A 172 7.33 -19.83 -4.71
CA SER A 172 7.42 -18.67 -5.61
C SER A 172 6.06 -18.37 -6.25
N LEU A 173 5.40 -19.41 -6.79
CA LEU A 173 4.07 -19.27 -7.38
C LEU A 173 3.04 -18.75 -6.37
N ALA A 174 3.05 -19.28 -5.14
CA ALA A 174 2.15 -18.83 -4.08
C ALA A 174 2.43 -17.36 -3.67
N LEU A 175 3.70 -16.99 -3.49
CA LEU A 175 4.11 -15.62 -3.16
C LEU A 175 3.61 -14.62 -4.20
N PHE A 176 3.87 -14.88 -5.48
CA PHE A 176 3.45 -13.98 -6.56
C PHE A 176 1.94 -14.01 -6.78
N SER A 177 1.26 -15.12 -6.50
CA SER A 177 -0.22 -15.17 -6.53
C SER A 177 -0.83 -14.22 -5.50
N PHE A 178 -0.34 -14.24 -4.25
CA PHE A 178 -0.77 -13.26 -3.25
C PHE A 178 -0.42 -11.84 -3.66
N TYR A 179 0.78 -11.60 -4.18
CA TYR A 179 1.18 -10.29 -4.69
C TYR A 179 0.24 -9.76 -5.78
N PHE A 180 -0.12 -10.56 -6.78
CA PHE A 180 -1.02 -10.13 -7.85
C PHE A 180 -2.45 -9.93 -7.36
N ILE A 181 -2.95 -10.78 -6.44
CA ILE A 181 -4.26 -10.58 -5.81
C ILE A 181 -4.30 -9.23 -5.09
N LEU A 182 -3.26 -8.91 -4.30
CA LEU A 182 -3.15 -7.61 -3.64
C LEU A 182 -3.03 -6.47 -4.65
N SER A 183 -2.23 -6.64 -5.70
CA SER A 183 -2.05 -5.65 -6.77
C SER A 183 -3.40 -5.29 -7.41
N ILE A 184 -4.22 -6.31 -7.73
CA ILE A 184 -5.55 -6.14 -8.32
C ILE A 184 -6.49 -5.44 -7.34
N ALA A 185 -6.50 -5.88 -6.07
CA ALA A 185 -7.35 -5.29 -5.06
C ALA A 185 -7.00 -3.80 -4.83
N MET A 186 -5.71 -3.47 -4.69
CA MET A 186 -5.24 -2.09 -4.55
C MET A 186 -5.59 -1.24 -5.77
N THR A 187 -5.44 -1.80 -6.97
CA THR A 187 -5.81 -1.12 -8.22
C THR A 187 -7.28 -0.80 -8.26
N ARG A 188 -8.14 -1.75 -7.85
CA ARG A 188 -9.59 -1.55 -7.79
C ARG A 188 -9.99 -0.49 -6.76
N VAL A 189 -9.46 -0.60 -5.54
CA VAL A 189 -9.70 0.37 -4.47
C VAL A 189 -9.27 1.77 -4.90
N ARG A 190 -8.11 1.90 -5.57
CA ARG A 190 -7.62 3.18 -6.08
C ARG A 190 -8.49 3.75 -7.20
N ALA A 191 -8.97 2.89 -8.09
CA ALA A 191 -9.88 3.31 -9.16
C ALA A 191 -11.25 3.77 -8.62
N GLU A 192 -11.73 3.19 -7.53
CA GLU A 192 -13.04 3.52 -6.94
C GLU A 192 -12.98 4.69 -5.95
N LEU A 193 -11.93 4.79 -5.15
CA LEU A 193 -11.86 5.71 -4.00
C LEU A 193 -10.79 6.81 -4.15
N GLY A 194 -10.00 6.78 -5.22
CA GLY A 194 -8.87 7.69 -5.40
C GLY A 194 -7.65 7.29 -4.56
N THR A 195 -6.89 8.26 -4.06
CA THR A 195 -5.56 8.05 -3.46
C THR A 195 -5.62 7.10 -2.25
N PRO A 196 -5.11 5.86 -2.35
CA PRO A 196 -5.00 4.97 -1.22
C PRO A 196 -3.85 5.45 -0.35
N HIS A 197 -4.10 5.54 0.95
CA HIS A 197 -3.02 5.68 1.90
C HIS A 197 -2.27 4.36 2.08
N GLU A 198 -1.00 4.50 2.45
CA GLU A 198 -0.01 3.45 2.59
C GLU A 198 -0.52 2.19 3.30
N ILE A 199 -0.38 1.03 2.64
CA ILE A 199 -0.65 -0.28 3.23
C ILE A 199 0.70 -0.84 3.68
N TYR A 200 0.93 -0.82 5.00
CA TYR A 200 2.20 -1.23 5.60
C TYR A 200 2.17 -2.66 6.17
N PHE A 201 1.02 -3.08 6.72
CA PHE A 201 0.90 -4.33 7.49
C PHE A 201 0.22 -5.49 6.74
N VAL A 202 0.17 -5.41 5.41
CA VAL A 202 -0.43 -6.46 4.56
C VAL A 202 0.56 -6.78 3.47
N ASN A 203 1.40 -7.78 3.71
CA ASN A 203 2.51 -8.15 2.83
C ASN A 203 2.36 -9.61 2.36
N PRO A 204 2.53 -9.93 1.06
CA PRO A 204 2.47 -11.27 0.51
C PRO A 204 3.33 -12.30 1.24
N GLN A 205 4.50 -11.89 1.72
CA GLN A 205 5.40 -12.74 2.51
C GLN A 205 4.78 -13.17 3.84
N GLU A 206 4.14 -12.22 4.55
CA GLU A 206 3.49 -12.48 5.84
C GLU A 206 2.23 -13.32 5.64
N ILE A 207 1.44 -13.02 4.60
CA ILE A 207 0.26 -13.80 4.21
C ILE A 207 0.66 -15.25 3.90
N LEU A 208 1.71 -15.43 3.10
CA LEU A 208 2.22 -16.75 2.71
C LEU A 208 2.63 -17.56 3.95
N ILE A 209 3.45 -16.97 4.83
CA ILE A 209 3.94 -17.64 6.03
C ILE A 209 2.80 -17.91 7.02
N ALA A 210 1.87 -16.98 7.19
CA ALA A 210 0.71 -17.15 8.07
C ALA A 210 -0.28 -18.21 7.57
N THR A 211 -0.44 -18.33 6.25
CA THR A 211 -1.37 -19.29 5.63
C THR A 211 -0.79 -20.70 5.57
N ILE A 212 0.47 -20.84 5.16
CA ILE A 212 1.13 -22.14 5.00
C ILE A 212 1.67 -22.66 6.34
N GLY A 213 2.13 -21.76 7.19
CA GLY A 213 2.80 -22.08 8.44
C GLY A 213 4.30 -22.32 8.27
N THR A 214 5.07 -21.92 9.27
CA THR A 214 6.54 -22.04 9.29
C THR A 214 7.03 -23.50 9.27
N LYS A 215 6.22 -24.45 9.75
CA LYS A 215 6.59 -25.88 9.78
C LYS A 215 6.61 -26.53 8.39
N HIS A 216 5.89 -25.96 7.43
CA HIS A 216 5.78 -26.50 6.07
C HIS A 216 6.73 -25.83 5.07
N LEU A 217 7.50 -24.84 5.52
CA LEU A 217 8.49 -24.13 4.71
C LEU A 217 9.89 -24.51 5.19
N SER A 218 10.76 -24.89 4.25
CA SER A 218 12.18 -25.08 4.58
C SER A 218 12.84 -23.74 4.94
N VAL A 219 13.94 -23.80 5.69
CA VAL A 219 14.73 -22.61 6.06
C VAL A 219 15.17 -21.82 4.82
N GLU A 220 15.53 -22.51 3.74
CA GLU A 220 15.90 -21.90 2.46
C GLU A 220 14.74 -21.11 1.84
N ASN A 221 13.54 -21.71 1.78
CA ASN A 221 12.33 -21.01 1.31
C ASN A 221 12.04 -19.78 2.16
N MET A 222 12.11 -19.90 3.49
CA MET A 222 11.84 -18.77 4.39
C MET A 222 12.86 -17.65 4.23
N THR A 223 14.15 -17.98 4.16
CA THR A 223 15.22 -16.99 3.99
C THR A 223 15.10 -16.28 2.64
N GLY A 224 14.82 -17.03 1.58
CA GLY A 224 14.58 -16.47 0.26
C GLY A 224 13.36 -15.55 0.24
N VAL A 225 12.23 -15.97 0.81
CA VAL A 225 11.01 -15.15 0.90
C VAL A 225 11.26 -13.87 1.70
N CYS A 226 11.90 -13.94 2.87
CA CYS A 226 12.23 -12.74 3.65
C CYS A 226 13.20 -11.79 2.91
N SER A 227 14.07 -12.33 2.06
CA SER A 227 14.98 -11.52 1.23
C SER A 227 14.25 -10.71 0.16
N HIS A 228 12.97 -10.99 -0.13
CA HIS A 228 12.16 -10.20 -1.07
C HIS A 228 11.59 -8.91 -0.47
N TYR A 229 11.90 -8.58 0.79
CA TYR A 229 11.33 -7.40 1.44
C TYR A 229 11.67 -6.09 0.74
N TRP A 230 12.80 -6.01 0.01
CA TRP A 230 13.26 -4.78 -0.64
C TRP A 230 12.26 -4.18 -1.66
N TRP A 231 11.51 -5.01 -2.39
CA TRP A 231 10.52 -4.54 -3.38
C TRP A 231 9.08 -4.57 -2.84
N ASN A 232 8.87 -5.23 -1.71
CA ASN A 232 7.54 -5.57 -1.20
C ASN A 232 7.24 -4.99 0.19
N ARG A 233 8.05 -4.03 0.64
CA ARG A 233 7.98 -3.42 1.98
C ARG A 233 6.77 -2.52 2.18
N CYS A 234 6.37 -1.78 1.15
CA CYS A 234 5.35 -0.76 1.25
C CYS A 234 4.68 -0.51 -0.10
N TYR A 235 3.36 -0.37 -0.10
CA TYR A 235 2.57 -0.22 -1.32
C TYR A 235 2.10 1.21 -1.61
N ARG A 236 2.73 2.21 -1.00
CA ARG A 236 2.40 3.63 -1.22
C ARG A 236 2.46 4.02 -2.70
N ASN A 237 3.42 3.47 -3.44
CA ASN A 237 3.62 3.70 -4.87
C ASN A 237 3.56 2.38 -5.66
N HIS A 238 2.45 1.65 -5.52
CA HIS A 238 2.25 0.44 -6.32
C HIS A 238 2.17 0.77 -7.82
N GLN A 239 2.85 -0.03 -8.65
CA GLN A 239 2.98 0.21 -10.09
C GLN A 239 1.66 0.04 -10.86
N MET A 240 0.95 -1.09 -10.65
CA MET A 240 -0.28 -1.41 -11.39
C MET A 240 -1.37 -0.31 -11.32
N PRO A 241 -1.71 0.27 -10.15
CA PRO A 241 -2.66 1.37 -10.10
C PRO A 241 -2.19 2.65 -10.80
N GLN A 242 -0.89 3.01 -10.68
CA GLN A 242 -0.32 4.17 -11.37
C GLN A 242 -0.40 4.02 -12.89
N GLN A 243 -0.16 2.80 -13.40
CA GLN A 243 -0.30 2.48 -14.81
C GLN A 243 -1.76 2.58 -15.27
N LEU A 244 -2.72 2.10 -14.46
CA LEU A 244 -4.14 2.22 -14.77
C LEU A 244 -4.58 3.69 -14.87
N GLU A 245 -4.16 4.53 -13.91
CA GLU A 245 -4.42 5.97 -13.94
C GLU A 245 -3.81 6.61 -15.20
N ALA A 246 -2.59 6.22 -15.56
CA ALA A 246 -1.93 6.71 -16.77
C ALA A 246 -2.70 6.30 -18.04
N PHE A 247 -3.18 5.07 -18.14
CA PHE A 247 -4.03 4.63 -19.25
C PHE A 247 -5.36 5.39 -19.27
N LYS A 248 -5.96 5.67 -18.11
CA LYS A 248 -7.20 6.45 -18.06
C LYS A 248 -7.00 7.89 -18.50
N MET A 249 -5.89 8.53 -18.12
CA MET A 249 -5.52 9.86 -18.62
C MET A 249 -5.31 9.84 -20.14
N ALA A 250 -4.59 8.84 -20.67
CA ALA A 250 -4.39 8.70 -22.10
C ALA A 250 -5.72 8.53 -22.87
N GLU A 251 -6.70 7.84 -22.27
CA GLU A 251 -8.06 7.70 -22.80
C GLU A 251 -8.78 9.06 -22.87
N ILE A 252 -8.79 9.81 -21.77
CA ILE A 252 -9.47 11.12 -21.64
C ILE A 252 -8.88 12.15 -22.61
N PHE A 253 -7.55 12.22 -22.69
CA PHE A 253 -6.84 13.14 -23.58
C PHE A 253 -6.73 12.64 -25.03
N ARG A 254 -7.37 11.51 -25.38
CA ARG A 254 -7.35 10.90 -26.72
C ARG A 254 -5.93 10.72 -27.26
N MET A 255 -4.99 10.36 -26.40
CA MET A 255 -3.60 10.10 -26.77
C MET A 255 -3.50 8.80 -27.58
N ASN A 256 -2.41 8.63 -28.32
CA ASN A 256 -2.15 7.37 -29.02
C ASN A 256 -1.84 6.23 -28.03
N ARG A 257 -2.87 5.45 -27.70
CA ARG A 257 -2.84 4.38 -26.70
C ARG A 257 -1.82 3.29 -27.02
N LYS A 258 -1.56 3.01 -28.30
CA LYS A 258 -0.65 1.93 -28.75
C LYS A 258 0.83 2.21 -28.45
N LYS A 259 1.21 3.48 -28.39
CA LYS A 259 2.58 3.88 -28.04
C LYS A 259 2.80 3.97 -26.53
N PHE A 260 1.71 4.05 -25.77
CA PHE A 260 1.75 4.38 -24.35
C PHE A 260 2.44 3.31 -23.48
N PRO A 261 2.22 1.99 -23.68
CA PRO A 261 2.95 0.97 -22.93
C PRO A 261 4.46 1.06 -23.12
N LEU A 262 4.92 1.30 -24.34
CA LEU A 262 6.35 1.44 -24.64
C LEU A 262 6.96 2.66 -23.93
N VAL A 263 6.24 3.78 -23.91
CA VAL A 263 6.67 4.98 -23.17
C VAL A 263 6.75 4.69 -21.67
N ILE A 264 5.76 4.01 -21.08
CA ILE A 264 5.77 3.63 -19.66
C ILE A 264 6.96 2.70 -19.35
N MET A 265 7.26 1.74 -20.24
CA MET A 265 8.40 0.84 -20.06
C MET A 265 9.74 1.58 -20.09
N LEU A 266 9.94 2.46 -21.09
CA LEU A 266 11.15 3.27 -21.19
C LEU A 266 11.30 4.22 -20.00
N ALA A 267 10.21 4.90 -19.61
CA ALA A 267 10.20 5.80 -18.46
C ALA A 267 10.52 5.05 -17.17
N SER A 268 9.97 3.85 -16.98
CA SER A 268 10.28 2.99 -15.82
C SER A 268 11.77 2.65 -15.76
N PHE A 269 12.37 2.25 -16.89
CA PHE A 269 13.79 1.90 -16.94
C PHE A 269 14.70 3.09 -16.63
N ILE A 270 14.43 4.24 -17.25
CA ILE A 270 15.16 5.49 -16.99
C ILE A 270 14.99 5.90 -15.52
N SER A 271 13.77 5.81 -14.97
CA SER A 271 13.49 6.15 -13.58
C SER A 271 14.28 5.30 -12.59
N ILE A 272 14.45 4.01 -12.87
CA ILE A 272 15.29 3.12 -12.05
C ILE A 272 16.75 3.58 -12.09
N ALA A 273 17.31 3.78 -13.29
CA ALA A 273 18.72 4.18 -13.45
C ALA A 273 19.00 5.55 -12.81
N THR A 274 18.15 6.54 -13.07
CA THR A 274 18.26 7.88 -12.48
C THR A 274 18.01 7.85 -10.97
N GLY A 275 17.07 7.04 -10.49
CA GLY A 275 16.80 6.89 -9.06
C GLY A 275 17.99 6.34 -8.28
N PHE A 276 18.65 5.29 -8.79
CA PHE A 276 19.88 4.77 -8.21
C PHE A 276 21.00 5.82 -8.22
N TRP A 277 21.20 6.51 -9.35
CA TRP A 277 22.22 7.55 -9.45
C TRP A 277 21.96 8.69 -8.46
N ILE A 278 20.73 9.22 -8.39
CA ILE A 278 20.39 10.30 -7.46
C ILE A 278 20.58 9.84 -6.01
N MET A 279 20.09 8.66 -5.64
CA MET A 279 20.22 8.14 -4.28
C MET A 279 21.69 8.06 -3.86
N VAL A 280 22.54 7.46 -4.70
CA VAL A 280 23.97 7.35 -4.44
C VAL A 280 24.63 8.73 -4.38
N SER A 281 24.28 9.65 -5.29
CA SER A 281 24.83 11.00 -5.32
C SER A 281 24.50 11.81 -4.07
N ILE A 282 23.26 11.71 -3.57
CA ILE A 282 22.83 12.35 -2.33
C ILE A 282 23.61 11.77 -1.15
N TYR A 283 23.75 10.45 -1.10
CA TYR A 283 24.50 9.78 -0.02
C TYR A 283 25.98 10.20 0.01
N TYR A 284 26.62 10.39 -1.15
CA TYR A 284 27.99 10.89 -1.22
C TYR A 284 28.13 12.37 -0.88
N LYS A 285 27.14 13.21 -1.21
CA LYS A 285 27.21 14.67 -0.98
C LYS A 285 26.84 15.07 0.43
N GLU A 286 25.74 14.54 0.94
CA GLU A 286 25.18 14.97 2.24
C GLU A 286 25.61 14.03 3.38
N GLY A 287 26.08 12.83 3.04
CA GLY A 287 26.34 11.74 3.97
C GLY A 287 25.09 10.85 4.15
N ALA A 288 25.30 9.56 4.38
CA ALA A 288 24.20 8.60 4.55
C ALA A 288 23.29 8.93 5.75
N ALA A 289 23.84 9.60 6.78
CA ALA A 289 23.11 9.92 8.01
C ALA A 289 22.13 11.10 7.87
N SER A 290 22.45 12.12 7.08
CA SER A 290 21.60 13.28 6.84
C SER A 290 20.49 12.99 5.81
N SER A 291 20.83 12.19 4.80
CA SER A 291 19.94 11.82 3.69
C SER A 291 18.88 10.76 4.02
N LEU A 292 19.07 10.00 5.10
CA LEU A 292 18.07 9.07 5.67
C LEU A 292 16.87 9.81 6.29
N GLN A 293 16.99 11.12 6.54
CA GLN A 293 15.86 11.98 6.87
C GLN A 293 15.11 12.38 5.61
N GLY A 294 14.55 11.40 4.89
CA GLY A 294 13.63 11.68 3.80
C GLY A 294 12.51 12.62 4.27
N LEU A 295 12.03 13.48 3.38
CA LEU A 295 11.03 14.59 3.51
C LEU A 295 9.85 14.47 4.53
N GLY A 296 9.65 13.34 5.21
CA GLY A 296 8.74 13.18 6.36
C GLY A 296 9.41 13.11 7.74
N ALA A 297 10.73 12.90 7.85
CA ALA A 297 11.44 12.80 9.14
C ALA A 297 11.84 14.17 9.71
N THR A 298 12.00 15.18 8.84
CA THR A 298 12.45 16.52 9.22
C THR A 298 11.46 17.26 10.14
N PHE A 299 10.19 16.84 10.17
CA PHE A 299 9.17 17.44 11.02
C PHE A 299 8.98 16.78 12.39
N SER A 300 9.48 15.56 12.63
CA SER A 300 9.25 14.88 13.92
C SER A 300 10.51 14.72 14.78
N GLN A 301 11.71 14.58 14.19
CA GLN A 301 12.94 14.33 14.96
C GLN A 301 13.64 15.60 15.45
N THR A 302 13.40 16.76 14.84
CA THR A 302 13.91 18.04 15.36
C THR A 302 13.32 18.41 16.73
N LEU A 303 12.26 17.72 17.16
CA LEU A 303 11.66 17.85 18.49
C LEU A 303 12.29 16.94 19.57
N SER A 304 13.04 15.88 19.21
CA SER A 304 13.61 14.96 20.22
C SER A 304 15.08 15.22 20.55
N GLU A 305 15.81 15.99 19.73
CA GLU A 305 17.22 16.32 19.99
C GLU A 305 17.42 17.71 20.62
N ARG A 306 16.33 18.43 20.93
CA ARG A 306 16.36 19.74 21.61
C ARG A 306 15.38 19.86 22.79
N LEU A 307 15.20 18.74 23.50
CA LEU A 307 14.68 18.66 24.87
C LEU A 307 15.55 17.67 25.64
#